data_AF-J7L9D7-F1
#
_entry.id   AF-J7L9D7-F1
#
_cell.length_a   1.000
_cell.length_b   1.000
_cell.length_c   1.000
_cell.angle_alpha   90.00
_cell.angle_beta   90.00
_cell.angle_gamma   90.00
#
_symmetry.space_group_name_H-M   'P 1'
#
loop_
_entity.id
_entity.type
_entity.pdbx_description
1 polymer ?
#
loop_
_entity_poly.entity_id
_entity_poly.type
_entity_poly.pdbx_seq_one_letter_code
_entity_poly.pdbx_strand_id
1 'polypeptide(L)'
;MWNPFVAERLLLGQWAVLLGYAGLPWVLAAVVRASTEPASRGLAGTLRALIPAAVGGFSSVALSALTAGPQALLGPRRWRTAGTLVAALVLVSLPWLVPSLTSGATTDPAGVEAFAARADTPFGVLGSLLLSGGVWNAGAVPPGYGEPVAAAARALLVAVSLAGWVWWARRHRPAMAAGLSVAAVAGTTIALAGATGPGREVLTALIGWWPGFGLLRDGQLYVAPLALLQALGSGAVLVWLLRGFSEDARRGSGPSRNVSEVGLVRTMVAVFVALGPVVVLPGLAWGAGGGLVPVDYPREWTRAQEAVAADPGSGAVLVLPWSAYRGVEWSGRPVVVLDPATRLFDRRTVWNDDLRVGTPDGGTVVVAGEDARAREAARLLEPDPRTGMPTADPGEWAEILSSLGVSHVAVSAPVDNRFSSDFPGLEMVVQGDDMTLLEVRDQHMNVDKEGISGLEVTGGLVTVGAIIWSMARSGSSLGFQRPQPRTDRGARKEIPK
;
A
#
# COMPACT_ATOMS: atom_id res chain seq x y z
N MET A 1 11.49 -4.26 10.11
CA MET A 1 10.59 -3.10 10.25
C MET A 1 11.23 -1.81 9.74
N TRP A 2 12.52 -1.59 9.95
CA TRP A 2 13.22 -0.41 9.41
C TRP A 2 14.04 -0.78 8.17
N ASN A 3 13.47 -0.60 6.97
CA ASN A 3 14.14 -0.89 5.69
C ASN A 3 13.49 -0.07 4.55
N PRO A 4 14.12 -0.03 3.35
CA PRO A 4 13.61 0.72 2.21
C PRO A 4 12.20 0.31 1.78
N PHE A 5 11.91 -1.00 1.77
CA PHE A 5 10.60 -1.55 1.45
C PHE A 5 9.50 -0.92 2.31
N VAL A 6 9.70 -0.84 3.63
CA VAL A 6 8.73 -0.24 4.54
C VAL A 6 8.61 1.27 4.31
N ALA A 7 9.72 1.96 4.10
CA ALA A 7 9.73 3.41 3.88
C ALA A 7 8.96 3.81 2.62
N GLU A 8 9.30 3.21 1.48
CA GLU A 8 8.71 3.52 0.18
C GLU A 8 7.22 3.16 0.15
N ARG A 9 6.84 2.00 0.70
CA ARG A 9 5.43 1.56 0.74
C ARG A 9 4.59 2.41 1.69
N LEU A 10 5.17 2.87 2.79
CA LEU A 10 4.49 3.78 3.71
C LEU A 10 4.24 5.15 3.04
N LEU A 11 5.24 5.67 2.32
CA LEU A 11 5.13 6.93 1.56
C LEU A 11 4.17 6.82 0.37
N LEU A 12 4.03 5.64 -0.23
CA LEU A 12 2.95 5.35 -1.19
C LEU A 12 1.55 5.29 -0.55
N GLY A 13 1.43 5.34 0.77
CA GLY A 13 0.16 5.16 1.48
C GLY A 13 -0.30 3.70 1.58
N GLN A 14 0.56 2.72 1.25
CA GLN A 14 0.22 1.28 1.25
C GLN A 14 0.40 0.63 2.63
N TRP A 15 -0.11 1.28 3.67
CA TRP A 15 -0.01 0.78 5.06
C TRP A 15 -0.71 -0.57 5.25
N ALA A 16 -1.79 -0.84 4.50
CA ALA A 16 -2.51 -2.11 4.57
C ALA A 16 -1.62 -3.28 4.10
N VAL A 17 -0.86 -3.09 3.02
CA VAL A 17 0.13 -4.08 2.55
C VAL A 17 1.22 -4.31 3.58
N LEU A 18 1.66 -3.25 4.25
CA LEU A 18 2.66 -3.33 5.31
C LEU A 18 2.20 -4.14 6.53
N LEU A 19 0.90 -4.17 6.81
CA LEU A 19 0.34 -5.06 7.84
C LEU A 19 0.51 -6.54 7.45
N GLY A 20 0.25 -6.88 6.19
CA GLY A 20 0.50 -8.21 5.63
C GLY A 20 1.99 -8.58 5.64
N TYR A 21 2.85 -7.64 5.25
CA TYR A 21 4.31 -7.78 5.31
C TYR A 21 4.82 -8.05 6.73
N ALA A 22 4.33 -7.31 7.72
CA ALA A 22 4.64 -7.56 9.13
C ALA A 22 4.18 -8.97 9.54
N GLY A 23 3.09 -9.45 8.95
CA GLY A 23 2.49 -10.78 9.08
C GLY A 23 3.40 -11.98 8.74
N LEU A 24 4.33 -11.80 7.80
CA LEU A 24 5.07 -12.89 7.14
C LEU A 24 5.82 -13.87 8.07
N PRO A 25 6.50 -13.43 9.15
CA PRO A 25 7.17 -14.35 10.06
C PRO A 25 6.20 -15.34 10.71
N TRP A 26 4.99 -14.90 11.06
CA TRP A 26 3.99 -15.76 11.70
C TRP A 26 3.39 -16.75 10.71
N VAL A 27 3.16 -16.34 9.45
CA VAL A 27 2.70 -17.24 8.38
C VAL A 27 3.72 -18.33 8.12
N LEU A 28 5.00 -17.96 7.95
CA LEU A 28 6.08 -18.91 7.74
C LEU A 28 6.20 -19.90 8.91
N ALA A 29 6.17 -19.40 10.15
CA ALA A 29 6.20 -20.24 11.34
C ALA A 29 4.98 -21.17 11.46
N ALA A 30 3.79 -20.70 11.08
CA ALA A 30 2.57 -21.52 11.07
C ALA A 30 2.66 -22.67 10.05
N VAL A 31 3.17 -22.41 8.85
CA VAL A 31 3.38 -23.44 7.82
C VAL A 31 4.42 -24.47 8.27
N VAL A 32 5.50 -24.04 8.91
CA VAL A 32 6.48 -24.96 9.51
C VAL A 32 5.81 -25.87 10.55
N ARG A 33 4.98 -25.34 11.47
CA ARG A 33 4.25 -26.13 12.47
C ARG A 33 3.20 -27.06 11.85
N ALA A 34 2.49 -26.61 10.82
CA ALA A 34 1.46 -27.40 10.13
C ALA A 34 2.01 -28.70 9.50
N SER A 35 3.32 -28.73 9.19
CA SER A 35 3.99 -29.93 8.69
C SER A 35 4.02 -31.08 9.72
N THR A 36 4.02 -30.74 11.01
CA THR A 36 4.07 -31.70 12.14
C THR A 36 2.73 -31.88 12.83
N GLU A 37 1.82 -30.92 12.73
CA GLU A 37 0.53 -30.96 13.41
C GLU A 37 -0.57 -31.73 12.64
N PRO A 38 -1.67 -32.12 13.30
CA PRO A 38 -2.90 -32.54 12.62
C PRO A 38 -3.46 -31.42 11.72
N ALA A 39 -4.11 -31.78 10.61
CA ALA A 39 -4.57 -30.83 9.59
C ALA A 39 -5.48 -29.73 10.16
N SER A 40 -6.38 -30.05 11.09
CA SER A 40 -7.28 -29.08 11.71
C SER A 40 -6.55 -28.01 12.54
N ARG A 41 -5.54 -28.42 13.32
CA ARG A 41 -4.70 -27.49 14.10
C ARG A 41 -3.78 -26.67 13.19
N GLY A 42 -3.21 -27.30 12.18
CA GLY A 42 -2.42 -26.63 11.15
C GLY A 42 -3.23 -25.56 10.41
N LEU A 43 -4.48 -25.87 10.01
CA LEU A 43 -5.38 -24.93 9.36
C LEU A 43 -5.73 -23.76 10.30
N ALA A 44 -6.16 -24.04 11.53
CA ALA A 44 -6.50 -23.01 12.51
C ALA A 44 -5.30 -22.09 12.82
N GLY A 45 -4.09 -22.67 12.96
CA GLY A 45 -2.86 -21.92 13.18
C GLY A 45 -2.47 -21.04 11.97
N THR A 46 -2.67 -21.55 10.75
CA THR A 46 -2.38 -20.81 9.52
C THR A 46 -3.38 -19.68 9.29
N LEU A 47 -4.68 -19.91 9.52
CA LEU A 47 -5.72 -18.87 9.47
C LEU A 47 -5.42 -17.72 10.44
N ARG A 48 -5.06 -18.03 11.69
CA ARG A 48 -4.67 -17.01 12.68
C ARG A 48 -3.45 -16.20 12.24
N ALA A 49 -2.46 -16.87 11.65
CA ALA A 49 -1.27 -16.19 11.14
C ALA A 49 -1.55 -15.32 9.90
N LEU A 50 -2.60 -15.62 9.15
CA LEU A 50 -3.03 -14.87 7.96
C LEU A 50 -3.94 -13.67 8.27
N ILE A 51 -4.35 -13.44 9.53
CA ILE A 51 -5.18 -12.28 9.90
C ILE A 51 -4.60 -10.95 9.39
N PRO A 52 -3.30 -10.64 9.58
CA PRO A 52 -2.70 -9.41 9.05
C PRO A 52 -2.81 -9.32 7.52
N ALA A 53 -2.68 -10.45 6.82
CA ALA A 53 -2.79 -10.50 5.37
C ALA A 53 -4.24 -10.34 4.88
N ALA A 54 -5.21 -10.91 5.61
CA ALA A 54 -6.64 -10.76 5.31
C ALA A 54 -7.08 -9.29 5.37
N VAL A 55 -6.61 -8.57 6.40
CA VAL A 55 -6.85 -7.12 6.56
C VAL A 55 -6.06 -6.31 5.53
N GLY A 56 -4.83 -6.74 5.22
CA GLY A 56 -3.94 -6.08 4.28
C GLY A 56 -4.30 -6.25 2.79
N GLY A 57 -5.45 -6.85 2.48
CA GLY A 57 -5.94 -7.06 1.12
C GLY A 57 -5.27 -8.20 0.36
N PHE A 58 -5.73 -8.43 -0.88
CA PHE A 58 -5.30 -9.57 -1.70
C PHE A 58 -3.79 -9.60 -1.96
N SER A 59 -3.15 -8.44 -2.17
CA SER A 59 -1.69 -8.33 -2.33
C SER A 59 -0.92 -8.91 -1.13
N SER A 60 -1.42 -8.69 0.09
CA SER A 60 -0.83 -9.26 1.30
C SER A 60 -0.99 -10.78 1.40
N VAL A 61 -2.12 -11.30 0.90
CA VAL A 61 -2.36 -12.74 0.83
C VAL A 61 -1.43 -13.39 -0.20
N ALA A 62 -1.24 -12.76 -1.36
CA ALA A 62 -0.29 -13.22 -2.37
C ALA A 62 1.16 -13.19 -1.88
N LEU A 63 1.55 -12.15 -1.10
CA LEU A 63 2.86 -12.12 -0.44
C LEU A 63 3.03 -13.26 0.56
N SER A 64 1.98 -13.56 1.33
CA SER A 64 1.99 -14.69 2.27
C SER A 64 2.12 -16.03 1.53
N ALA A 65 1.43 -16.17 0.39
CA ALA A 65 1.51 -17.33 -0.48
C ALA A 65 2.92 -17.50 -1.07
N LEU A 66 3.54 -16.44 -1.60
CA LEU A 66 4.90 -16.47 -2.12
C LEU A 66 5.92 -16.80 -1.02
N THR A 67 5.77 -16.21 0.17
CA THR A 67 6.73 -16.36 1.27
C THR A 67 6.69 -17.77 1.86
N ALA A 68 5.50 -18.32 2.08
CA ALA A 68 5.32 -19.59 2.79
C ALA A 68 5.04 -20.79 1.88
N GLY A 69 4.61 -20.56 0.63
CA GLY A 69 4.30 -21.58 -0.37
C GLY A 69 5.46 -22.53 -0.66
N PRO A 70 6.66 -22.02 -0.97
CA PRO A 70 7.83 -22.89 -1.16
C PRO A 70 8.10 -23.77 0.06
N GLN A 71 7.94 -23.24 1.27
CA GLN A 71 8.10 -24.04 2.49
C GLN A 71 7.03 -25.11 2.64
N ALA A 72 5.78 -24.83 2.28
CA ALA A 72 4.67 -25.79 2.35
C ALA A 72 4.85 -26.96 1.36
N LEU A 73 5.53 -26.71 0.24
CA LEU A 73 5.83 -27.70 -0.80
C LEU A 73 7.07 -28.54 -0.50
N LEU A 74 7.82 -28.19 0.54
CA LEU A 74 8.99 -28.92 1.00
C LEU A 74 8.62 -29.94 2.09
N GLY A 75 9.34 -31.05 2.12
CA GLY A 75 9.22 -32.08 3.15
C GLY A 75 8.25 -33.23 2.84
N PRO A 76 8.16 -34.23 3.75
CA PRO A 76 7.49 -35.51 3.50
C PRO A 76 5.96 -35.40 3.41
N ARG A 77 5.36 -34.38 4.04
CA ARG A 77 3.91 -34.14 4.05
C ARG A 77 3.52 -32.92 3.21
N ARG A 78 4.26 -32.65 2.14
CA ARG A 78 4.10 -31.46 1.28
C ARG A 78 2.68 -31.25 0.79
N TRP A 79 2.00 -32.29 0.29
CA TRP A 79 0.64 -32.15 -0.24
C TRP A 79 -0.38 -31.74 0.82
N ARG A 80 -0.26 -32.29 2.03
CA ARG A 80 -1.13 -31.92 3.16
C ARG A 80 -0.87 -30.49 3.62
N THR A 81 0.40 -30.12 3.74
CA THR A 81 0.82 -28.79 4.21
C THR A 81 0.45 -27.73 3.18
N ALA A 82 0.72 -27.98 1.90
CA ALA A 82 0.29 -27.14 0.79
C ALA A 82 -1.24 -27.05 0.70
N GLY A 83 -1.97 -28.16 0.82
CA GLY A 83 -3.43 -28.14 0.86
C GLY A 83 -3.99 -27.32 2.01
N THR A 84 -3.37 -27.39 3.19
CA THR A 84 -3.73 -26.58 4.37
C THR A 84 -3.48 -25.09 4.12
N LEU A 85 -2.31 -24.75 3.57
CA LEU A 85 -1.98 -23.37 3.22
C LEU A 85 -2.92 -22.82 2.15
N VAL A 86 -3.15 -23.56 1.07
CA VAL A 86 -4.06 -23.17 -0.02
C VAL A 86 -5.48 -22.98 0.51
N ALA A 87 -5.99 -23.91 1.31
CA ALA A 87 -7.31 -23.76 1.92
C ALA A 87 -7.40 -22.49 2.79
N ALA A 88 -6.38 -22.21 3.60
CA ALA A 88 -6.33 -21.00 4.42
C ALA A 88 -6.28 -19.73 3.57
N LEU A 89 -5.45 -19.70 2.52
CA LEU A 89 -5.31 -18.57 1.59
C LEU A 89 -6.62 -18.30 0.84
N VAL A 90 -7.28 -19.34 0.32
CA VAL A 90 -8.57 -19.20 -0.36
C VAL A 90 -9.60 -18.61 0.59
N LEU A 91 -9.74 -19.16 1.79
CA LEU A 91 -10.71 -18.67 2.79
C LEU A 91 -10.52 -17.19 3.13
N VAL A 92 -9.29 -16.75 3.40
CA VAL A 92 -9.03 -15.33 3.71
C VAL A 92 -9.11 -14.41 2.49
N SER A 93 -9.02 -14.98 1.27
CA SER A 93 -9.11 -14.22 0.03
C SER A 93 -10.54 -14.04 -0.47
N LEU A 94 -11.52 -14.83 0.00
CA LEU A 94 -12.90 -14.79 -0.50
C LEU A 94 -13.52 -13.39 -0.57
N PRO A 95 -13.37 -12.50 0.45
CA PRO A 95 -13.94 -11.15 0.39
C PRO A 95 -13.40 -10.29 -0.76
N TRP A 96 -12.21 -10.63 -1.27
CA TRP A 96 -11.55 -9.92 -2.37
C TRP A 96 -11.74 -10.65 -3.70
N LEU A 97 -11.59 -11.97 -3.71
CA LEU A 97 -11.71 -12.81 -4.91
C LEU A 97 -13.10 -12.79 -5.51
N VAL A 98 -14.15 -12.87 -4.68
CA VAL A 98 -15.52 -12.94 -5.17
C VAL A 98 -15.90 -11.67 -5.94
N PRO A 99 -15.78 -10.45 -5.38
CA PRO A 99 -16.05 -9.22 -6.14
C PRO A 99 -15.16 -9.06 -7.37
N SER A 100 -13.86 -9.38 -7.28
CA SER A 100 -12.95 -9.25 -8.42
C SER A 100 -13.36 -10.14 -9.60
N LEU A 101 -13.78 -11.39 -9.33
CA LEU A 101 -14.22 -12.31 -10.38
C LEU A 101 -15.60 -11.97 -10.97
N THR A 102 -16.45 -11.25 -10.23
CA THR A 102 -17.80 -10.89 -10.68
C THR A 102 -17.91 -9.48 -11.27
N SER A 103 -16.95 -8.60 -10.99
CA SER A 103 -16.99 -7.18 -11.41
C SER A 103 -16.81 -6.95 -12.92
N GLY A 104 -16.20 -7.90 -13.63
CA GLY A 104 -15.78 -7.68 -15.02
C GLY A 104 -14.61 -6.69 -15.17
N ALA A 105 -13.96 -6.30 -14.06
CA ALA A 105 -12.79 -5.43 -14.08
C ALA A 105 -11.66 -6.06 -14.92
N THR A 106 -11.03 -5.23 -15.74
CA THR A 106 -9.90 -5.61 -16.58
C THR A 106 -8.60 -5.09 -15.94
N THR A 107 -7.45 -5.43 -16.51
CA THR A 107 -6.19 -4.84 -16.10
C THR A 107 -5.42 -4.46 -17.35
N ASP A 108 -5.06 -3.19 -17.46
CA ASP A 108 -4.28 -2.69 -18.59
C ASP A 108 -2.82 -3.19 -18.50
N PRO A 109 -2.32 -3.91 -19.54
CA PRO A 109 -0.92 -4.31 -19.63
C PRO A 109 0.09 -3.16 -19.57
N ALA A 110 -0.29 -1.92 -19.91
CA ALA A 110 0.56 -0.74 -19.76
C ALA A 110 1.04 -0.53 -18.30
N GLY A 111 0.30 -1.09 -17.33
CA GLY A 111 0.70 -1.11 -15.93
C GLY A 111 2.04 -1.79 -15.68
N VAL A 112 2.46 -2.75 -16.51
CA VAL A 112 3.76 -3.44 -16.36
C VAL A 112 4.92 -2.46 -16.49
N GLU A 113 4.85 -1.54 -17.45
CA GLU A 113 5.85 -0.51 -17.63
C GLU A 113 5.74 0.57 -16.55
N ALA A 114 4.52 1.03 -16.29
CA ALA A 114 4.25 2.10 -15.32
C ALA A 114 4.76 1.75 -13.92
N PHE A 115 4.53 0.51 -13.48
CA PHE A 115 4.84 0.01 -12.13
C PHE A 115 6.13 -0.81 -12.04
N ALA A 116 6.92 -0.86 -13.12
CA ALA A 116 8.22 -1.53 -13.12
C ALA A 116 9.14 -0.97 -12.02
N ALA A 117 9.90 -1.85 -11.39
CA ALA A 117 10.91 -1.44 -10.41
C ALA A 117 11.95 -0.50 -11.05
N ARG A 118 12.30 0.57 -10.34
CA ARG A 118 13.24 1.59 -10.79
C ARG A 118 14.47 1.62 -9.90
N ALA A 119 15.58 2.14 -10.42
CA ALA A 119 16.78 2.31 -9.63
C ALA A 119 16.60 3.54 -8.72
N ASP A 120 16.83 3.36 -7.42
CA ASP A 120 16.87 4.43 -6.42
C ASP A 120 18.26 4.56 -5.77
N THR A 121 19.21 3.73 -6.22
CA THR A 121 20.61 3.71 -5.79
C THR A 121 21.56 3.70 -6.99
N PRO A 122 22.85 4.04 -6.81
CA PRO A 122 23.88 3.95 -7.86
C PRO A 122 24.14 2.54 -8.38
N PHE A 123 23.55 1.51 -7.78
CA PHE A 123 23.77 0.10 -8.13
C PHE A 123 22.75 -0.45 -9.14
N GLY A 124 21.99 0.43 -9.79
CA GLY A 124 20.94 0.07 -10.74
C GLY A 124 19.74 -0.64 -10.09
N VAL A 125 18.83 -1.16 -10.91
CA VAL A 125 17.58 -1.76 -10.43
C VAL A 125 17.83 -2.98 -9.55
N LEU A 126 18.73 -3.89 -9.97
CA LEU A 126 19.05 -5.08 -9.18
C LEU A 126 19.61 -4.72 -7.80
N GLY A 127 20.55 -3.78 -7.73
CA GLY A 127 21.10 -3.34 -6.44
C GLY A 127 20.05 -2.68 -5.55
N SER A 128 19.17 -1.87 -6.14
CA SER A 128 18.04 -1.24 -5.45
C SER A 128 17.09 -2.30 -4.84
N LEU A 129 16.71 -3.32 -5.62
CA LEU A 129 15.88 -4.43 -5.16
C LEU A 129 16.56 -5.30 -4.09
N LEU A 130 17.87 -5.56 -4.21
CA LEU A 130 18.63 -6.28 -3.19
C LEU A 130 18.70 -5.48 -1.87
N LEU A 131 18.71 -4.15 -1.95
CA LEU A 131 18.58 -3.26 -0.81
C LEU A 131 17.13 -3.14 -0.30
N SER A 132 16.19 -3.90 -0.88
CA SER A 132 14.75 -3.87 -0.64
C SER A 132 14.04 -2.58 -1.06
N GLY A 133 14.68 -1.72 -1.87
CA GLY A 133 14.09 -0.51 -2.43
C GLY A 133 13.61 -0.71 -3.87
N GLY A 134 13.58 0.36 -4.64
CA GLY A 134 13.32 0.36 -6.07
C GLY A 134 11.84 0.50 -6.46
N VAL A 135 11.05 1.20 -5.65
CA VAL A 135 9.67 1.55 -5.99
C VAL A 135 9.57 2.34 -7.30
N TRP A 136 8.46 2.17 -8.01
CA TRP A 136 8.20 2.84 -9.30
C TRP A 136 7.94 4.35 -9.17
N ASN A 137 7.49 4.81 -7.99
CA ASN A 137 7.18 6.21 -7.75
C ASN A 137 8.37 6.94 -7.08
N ALA A 138 9.02 7.83 -7.83
CA ALA A 138 10.15 8.60 -7.33
C ALA A 138 9.79 9.49 -6.13
N GLY A 139 8.54 9.96 -6.03
CA GLY A 139 8.06 10.75 -4.89
C GLY A 139 7.95 9.95 -3.59
N ALA A 140 7.97 8.62 -3.66
CA ALA A 140 7.97 7.74 -2.49
C ALA A 140 9.39 7.33 -2.05
N VAL A 141 10.44 7.71 -2.78
CA VAL A 141 11.83 7.41 -2.41
C VAL A 141 12.32 8.48 -1.42
N PRO A 142 12.72 8.10 -0.19
CA PRO A 142 13.26 9.07 0.75
C PRO A 142 14.55 9.74 0.24
N PRO A 143 14.76 11.04 0.53
CA PRO A 143 15.98 11.74 0.16
C PRO A 143 17.25 11.04 0.67
N GLY A 144 18.31 11.09 -0.13
CA GLY A 144 19.62 10.50 0.21
C GLY A 144 19.78 9.02 -0.15
N TYR A 145 18.78 8.37 -0.73
CA TYR A 145 18.91 6.96 -1.17
C TYR A 145 19.94 6.78 -2.28
N GLY A 146 20.05 7.75 -3.19
CA GLY A 146 21.03 7.76 -4.27
C GLY A 146 22.46 8.09 -3.84
N GLU A 147 22.69 8.55 -2.61
CA GLU A 147 24.03 8.96 -2.16
C GLU A 147 24.97 7.75 -2.08
N PRO A 148 26.13 7.76 -2.78
CA PRO A 148 26.99 6.58 -2.90
C PRO A 148 27.47 6.02 -1.57
N VAL A 149 27.80 6.89 -0.61
CA VAL A 149 28.29 6.48 0.71
C VAL A 149 27.18 5.81 1.53
N ALA A 150 25.98 6.41 1.56
CA ALA A 150 24.84 5.84 2.26
C ALA A 150 24.37 4.53 1.61
N ALA A 151 24.39 4.48 0.27
CA ALA A 151 24.05 3.27 -0.49
C ALA A 151 25.07 2.15 -0.23
N ALA A 152 26.37 2.45 -0.20
CA ALA A 152 27.42 1.49 0.12
C ALA A 152 27.30 0.96 1.56
N ALA A 153 26.98 1.82 2.54
CA ALA A 153 26.74 1.39 3.92
C ALA A 153 25.53 0.45 4.04
N ARG A 154 24.44 0.75 3.31
CA ARG A 154 23.27 -0.14 3.18
C ARG A 154 23.65 -1.48 2.53
N ALA A 155 24.45 -1.44 1.47
CA ALA A 155 24.91 -2.64 0.77
C ALA A 155 25.77 -3.53 1.67
N LEU A 156 26.65 -2.93 2.47
CA LEU A 156 27.44 -3.66 3.47
C LEU A 156 26.55 -4.31 4.51
N LEU A 157 25.56 -3.58 5.05
CA LEU A 157 24.61 -4.14 6.01
C LEU A 157 23.86 -5.34 5.42
N VAL A 158 23.34 -5.22 4.19
CA VAL A 158 22.66 -6.31 3.49
C VAL A 158 23.61 -7.49 3.23
N ALA A 159 24.86 -7.24 2.82
CA ALA A 159 25.85 -8.30 2.61
C ALA A 159 26.12 -9.08 3.92
N VAL A 160 26.24 -8.38 5.05
CA VAL A 160 26.39 -8.99 6.37
C VAL A 160 25.14 -9.80 6.74
N SER A 161 23.93 -9.29 6.48
CA SER A 161 22.68 -10.02 6.69
C SER A 161 22.62 -11.31 5.88
N LEU A 162 22.96 -11.25 4.58
CA LEU A 162 22.95 -12.43 3.69
C LEU A 162 24.01 -13.45 4.12
N ALA A 163 25.21 -13.01 4.50
CA ALA A 163 26.23 -13.88 5.05
C ALA A 163 25.76 -14.57 6.34
N GLY A 164 25.10 -13.82 7.23
CA GLY A 164 24.47 -14.33 8.44
C GLY A 164 23.42 -15.40 8.16
N TRP A 165 22.56 -15.16 7.17
CA TRP A 165 21.57 -16.13 6.72
C TRP A 165 22.21 -17.41 6.20
N VAL A 166 23.19 -17.29 5.30
CA VAL A 166 23.90 -18.44 4.72
C VAL A 166 24.61 -19.25 5.81
N TRP A 167 25.30 -18.57 6.73
CA TRP A 167 25.95 -19.20 7.88
C TRP A 167 24.94 -19.97 8.73
N TRP A 168 23.83 -19.32 9.10
CA TRP A 168 22.79 -19.93 9.94
C TRP A 168 22.14 -21.12 9.27
N ALA A 169 21.77 -20.97 7.99
CA ALA A 169 21.17 -22.00 7.17
C ALA A 169 22.08 -23.22 7.01
N ARG A 170 23.38 -23.02 6.76
CA ARG A 170 24.34 -24.13 6.62
C ARG A 170 24.64 -24.83 7.93
N ARG A 171 24.81 -24.08 9.02
CA ARG A 171 25.27 -24.62 10.32
C ARG A 171 24.17 -25.24 11.17
N HIS A 172 22.97 -24.64 11.14
CA HIS A 172 21.85 -25.02 12.00
C HIS A 172 20.70 -25.65 11.22
N ARG A 173 20.71 -25.59 9.88
CA ARG A 173 19.74 -26.23 8.97
C ARG A 173 18.29 -26.04 9.43
N PRO A 174 17.88 -24.82 9.77
CA PRO A 174 16.58 -24.64 10.40
C PRO A 174 15.48 -24.85 9.35
N ALA A 175 14.32 -25.35 9.78
CA ALA A 175 13.33 -25.97 8.89
C ALA A 175 12.89 -25.10 7.71
N MET A 176 12.78 -23.77 7.90
CA MET A 176 12.35 -22.83 6.86
C MET A 176 13.46 -22.29 5.96
N ALA A 177 14.72 -22.72 6.14
CA ALA A 177 15.85 -22.15 5.40
C ALA A 177 15.72 -22.33 3.88
N ALA A 178 15.38 -23.53 3.42
CA ALA A 178 15.22 -23.81 2.00
C ALA A 178 14.01 -23.07 1.41
N GLY A 179 12.84 -23.17 2.06
CA GLY A 179 11.61 -22.53 1.58
C GLY A 179 11.74 -21.01 1.49
N LEU A 180 12.26 -20.35 2.54
CA LEU A 180 12.41 -18.89 2.53
C LEU A 180 13.47 -18.42 1.52
N SER A 181 14.55 -19.19 1.31
CA SER A 181 15.56 -18.85 0.30
C SER A 181 14.97 -18.93 -1.11
N VAL A 182 14.18 -19.96 -1.40
CA VAL A 182 13.46 -20.09 -2.68
C VAL A 182 12.47 -18.94 -2.85
N ALA A 183 11.71 -18.58 -1.81
CA ALA A 183 10.77 -17.47 -1.85
C ALA A 183 11.46 -16.13 -2.13
N ALA A 184 12.61 -15.87 -1.49
CA ALA A 184 13.40 -14.66 -1.70
C ALA A 184 13.92 -14.55 -3.13
N VAL A 185 14.45 -15.64 -3.69
CA VAL A 185 14.90 -15.68 -5.08
C VAL A 185 13.72 -15.50 -6.04
N ALA A 186 12.64 -16.26 -5.87
CA ALA A 186 11.46 -16.17 -6.73
C ALA A 186 10.85 -14.77 -6.72
N GLY A 187 10.70 -14.16 -5.54
CA GLY A 187 10.17 -12.81 -5.40
C GLY A 187 11.06 -11.74 -6.04
N THR A 188 12.38 -11.86 -5.86
CA THR A 188 13.35 -10.95 -6.51
C THR A 188 13.34 -11.11 -8.03
N THR A 189 13.18 -12.33 -8.54
CA THR A 189 13.04 -12.59 -9.98
C THR A 189 11.76 -11.97 -10.55
N ILE A 190 10.63 -12.08 -9.85
CA ILE A 190 9.38 -11.42 -10.24
C ILE A 190 9.60 -9.90 -10.29
N ALA A 191 10.25 -9.33 -9.27
CA ALA A 191 10.55 -7.91 -9.22
C ALA A 191 11.42 -7.42 -10.39
N LEU A 192 12.40 -8.22 -10.81
CA LEU A 192 13.27 -7.94 -11.95
C LEU A 192 12.57 -8.11 -13.30
N ALA A 193 11.56 -8.98 -13.41
CA ALA A 193 10.89 -9.26 -14.68
C ALA A 193 10.34 -7.96 -15.31
N GLY A 194 9.64 -7.12 -14.52
CA GLY A 194 9.12 -5.84 -15.00
C GLY A 194 10.20 -4.81 -15.36
N ALA A 195 11.44 -4.99 -14.90
CA ALA A 195 12.55 -4.09 -15.23
C ALA A 195 13.30 -4.47 -16.52
N THR A 196 13.02 -5.64 -17.11
CA THR A 196 13.71 -6.15 -18.31
C THR A 196 12.77 -6.23 -19.50
N GLY A 197 13.25 -5.98 -20.72
CA GLY A 197 12.44 -6.08 -21.95
C GLY A 197 11.69 -7.42 -22.08
N PRO A 198 12.39 -8.57 -22.06
CA PRO A 198 11.74 -9.88 -22.16
C PRO A 198 10.77 -10.17 -21.01
N GLY A 199 11.11 -9.75 -19.78
CA GLY A 199 10.23 -9.95 -18.64
C GLY A 199 8.95 -9.11 -18.73
N ARG A 200 9.02 -7.88 -19.26
CA ARG A 200 7.84 -7.06 -19.54
C ARG A 200 6.94 -7.72 -20.58
N GLU A 201 7.50 -8.23 -21.67
CA GLU A 201 6.72 -8.93 -22.71
C GLU A 201 5.94 -10.11 -22.13
N VAL A 202 6.61 -10.92 -21.29
CA VAL A 202 5.95 -12.06 -20.62
C VAL A 202 4.84 -11.58 -19.68
N LEU A 203 5.08 -10.55 -18.86
CA LEU A 203 4.08 -10.01 -17.94
C LEU A 203 2.88 -9.41 -18.69
N THR A 204 3.13 -8.65 -19.75
CA THR A 204 2.10 -8.09 -20.64
C THR A 204 1.26 -9.20 -21.28
N ALA A 205 1.90 -10.26 -21.79
CA ALA A 205 1.21 -11.40 -22.37
C ALA A 205 0.35 -12.15 -21.34
N LEU A 206 0.86 -12.32 -20.11
CA LEU A 206 0.11 -12.94 -19.02
C LEU A 206 -1.12 -12.12 -18.63
N ILE A 207 -0.99 -10.79 -18.51
CA ILE A 207 -2.12 -9.89 -18.22
C ILE A 207 -3.14 -9.92 -19.36
N GLY A 208 -2.68 -9.93 -20.61
CA GLY A 208 -3.54 -10.07 -21.78
C GLY A 208 -4.29 -11.41 -21.83
N TRP A 209 -3.69 -12.49 -21.30
CA TRP A 209 -4.35 -13.78 -21.17
C TRP A 209 -5.38 -13.81 -20.02
N TRP A 210 -5.05 -13.25 -18.87
CA TRP A 210 -5.95 -13.13 -17.74
C TRP A 210 -5.63 -11.89 -16.88
N PRO A 211 -6.61 -10.98 -16.63
CA PRO A 211 -6.40 -9.76 -15.84
C PRO A 211 -5.82 -10.00 -14.44
N GLY A 212 -6.04 -11.18 -13.84
CA GLY A 212 -5.51 -11.51 -12.51
C GLY A 212 -3.98 -11.51 -12.43
N PHE A 213 -3.26 -11.63 -13.54
CA PHE A 213 -1.80 -11.43 -13.57
C PHE A 213 -1.39 -9.98 -13.37
N GLY A 214 -2.34 -9.04 -13.41
CA GLY A 214 -2.14 -7.63 -13.08
C GLY A 214 -1.51 -7.42 -11.71
N LEU A 215 -1.69 -8.37 -10.78
CA LEU A 215 -1.03 -8.35 -9.48
C LEU A 215 0.50 -8.35 -9.58
N LEU A 216 1.06 -8.95 -10.63
CA LEU A 216 2.52 -9.03 -10.85
C LEU A 216 3.13 -7.73 -11.38
N ARG A 217 2.32 -6.75 -11.80
CA ARG A 217 2.81 -5.50 -12.42
C ARG A 217 3.65 -4.66 -11.46
N ASP A 218 3.30 -4.67 -10.17
CA ASP A 218 4.07 -4.02 -9.11
C ASP A 218 5.13 -4.98 -8.56
N GLY A 219 6.22 -5.11 -9.32
CA GLY A 219 7.26 -6.09 -9.04
C GLY A 219 7.95 -5.90 -7.68
N GLN A 220 8.19 -4.65 -7.26
CA GLN A 220 8.90 -4.36 -6.01
C GLN A 220 8.20 -4.94 -4.79
N LEU A 221 6.87 -5.13 -4.83
CA LEU A 221 6.09 -5.76 -3.78
C LEU A 221 6.70 -7.12 -3.38
N TYR A 222 7.15 -7.89 -4.36
CA TYR A 222 7.61 -9.26 -4.20
C TYR A 222 9.03 -9.40 -3.63
N VAL A 223 9.73 -8.31 -3.30
CA VAL A 223 10.99 -8.38 -2.54
C VAL A 223 10.77 -8.63 -1.04
N ALA A 224 9.51 -8.60 -0.56
CA ALA A 224 9.15 -8.84 0.83
C ALA A 224 9.78 -10.11 1.47
N PRO A 225 9.84 -11.29 0.81
CA PRO A 225 10.50 -12.46 1.38
C PRO A 225 12.02 -12.28 1.53
N LEU A 226 12.66 -11.54 0.63
CA LEU A 226 14.08 -11.19 0.73
C LEU A 226 14.33 -10.30 1.96
N ALA A 227 13.47 -9.29 2.19
CA ALA A 227 13.58 -8.43 3.36
C ALA A 227 13.42 -9.22 4.68
N LEU A 228 12.52 -10.22 4.73
CA LEU A 228 12.41 -11.14 5.87
C LEU A 228 13.68 -11.99 6.05
N LEU A 229 14.23 -12.52 4.96
CA LEU A 229 15.48 -13.29 4.98
C LEU A 229 16.64 -12.44 5.52
N GLN A 230 16.77 -11.20 5.07
CA GLN A 230 17.77 -10.26 5.55
C GLN A 230 17.61 -9.98 7.05
N ALA A 231 16.38 -9.77 7.53
CA ALA A 231 16.12 -9.55 8.94
C ALA A 231 16.55 -10.75 9.82
N LEU A 232 16.22 -11.98 9.39
CA LEU A 232 16.64 -13.20 10.08
C LEU A 232 18.16 -13.39 10.02
N GLY A 233 18.78 -13.06 8.88
CA GLY A 233 20.22 -13.07 8.69
C GLY A 233 20.95 -12.12 9.62
N SER A 234 20.49 -10.87 9.75
CA SER A 234 21.00 -9.90 10.74
C SER A 234 20.86 -10.42 12.17
N GLY A 235 19.70 -11.00 12.51
CA GLY A 235 19.48 -11.63 13.81
C GLY A 235 20.47 -12.77 14.09
N ALA A 236 20.78 -13.58 13.09
CA ALA A 236 21.76 -14.65 13.21
C ALA A 236 23.19 -14.12 13.46
N VAL A 237 23.58 -13.02 12.80
CA VAL A 237 24.87 -12.34 13.05
C VAL A 237 24.92 -11.82 14.49
N LEU A 238 23.86 -11.17 14.97
CA LEU A 238 23.79 -10.67 16.35
C LEU A 238 23.92 -11.82 17.36
N VAL A 239 23.19 -12.91 17.17
CA VAL A 239 23.29 -14.09 18.05
C VAL A 239 24.69 -14.69 18.02
N TRP A 240 25.33 -14.76 16.86
CA TRP A 240 26.71 -15.24 16.73
C TRP A 240 27.69 -14.36 17.50
N LEU A 241 27.60 -13.04 17.37
CA LEU A 241 28.43 -12.07 18.10
C LEU A 241 28.24 -12.18 19.62
N LEU A 242 26.98 -12.20 20.08
CA LEU A 242 26.62 -12.31 21.50
C LEU A 242 27.13 -13.60 22.17
N ARG A 243 27.08 -14.72 21.44
CA ARG A 243 27.66 -15.99 21.93
C ARG A 243 29.18 -15.92 22.00
N GLY A 244 29.83 -15.28 21.02
CA GLY A 244 31.28 -15.03 21.04
C GLY A 244 31.71 -14.29 22.32
N PHE A 245 31.01 -13.22 22.70
CA PHE A 245 31.27 -12.51 23.96
C PHE A 245 31.12 -13.39 25.20
N SER A 246 30.06 -14.21 25.23
CA SER A 246 29.76 -15.09 26.37
C SER A 246 30.78 -16.22 26.52
N GLU A 247 31.40 -16.66 25.43
CA GLU A 247 32.49 -17.64 25.45
C GLU A 247 33.83 -17.00 25.83
N ASP A 248 34.14 -15.82 25.30
CA ASP A 248 35.36 -15.08 25.62
C ASP A 248 35.40 -14.68 27.11
N ALA A 249 34.27 -14.22 27.66
CA ALA A 249 34.14 -13.90 29.08
C ALA A 249 34.28 -15.13 29.99
N ARG A 250 33.86 -16.31 29.52
CA ARG A 250 34.03 -17.58 30.26
C ARG A 250 35.46 -18.12 30.19
N ARG A 251 36.18 -17.89 29.09
CA ARG A 251 37.59 -18.26 28.92
C ARG A 251 38.54 -17.29 29.63
N GLY A 252 38.12 -16.03 29.84
CA GLY A 252 38.90 -14.97 30.49
C GLY A 252 38.79 -14.94 32.02
N SER A 253 39.30 -15.96 32.70
CA SER A 253 39.56 -15.93 34.16
C SER A 253 41.02 -15.61 34.45
N GLY A 254 41.50 -14.43 34.06
CA GLY A 254 42.87 -13.99 34.33
C GLY A 254 43.04 -12.46 34.23
N PRO A 255 43.72 -11.81 35.18
CA PRO A 255 43.84 -10.36 35.22
C PRO A 255 44.96 -9.90 34.27
N SER A 256 44.67 -9.75 32.98
CA SER A 256 45.58 -9.07 32.06
C SER A 256 44.83 -8.28 31.00
N ARG A 257 44.56 -7.03 31.37
CA ARG A 257 44.59 -5.74 30.66
C ARG A 257 44.81 -5.61 29.13
N ASN A 258 44.44 -6.58 28.31
CA ASN A 258 44.13 -6.33 26.90
C ASN A 258 42.68 -6.71 26.67
N VAL A 259 41.77 -5.77 26.89
CA VAL A 259 40.44 -5.81 26.27
C VAL A 259 40.72 -5.90 24.77
N SER A 260 40.66 -7.11 24.24
CA SER A 260 41.25 -7.46 22.96
C SER A 260 40.64 -6.59 21.86
N GLU A 261 41.45 -6.13 20.90
CA GLU A 261 40.96 -5.42 19.71
C GLU A 261 39.80 -6.21 19.04
N VAL A 262 39.84 -7.54 19.15
CA VAL A 262 38.78 -8.47 18.73
C VAL A 262 37.44 -8.22 19.45
N GLY A 263 37.45 -7.98 20.77
CA GLY A 263 36.24 -7.65 21.55
C GLY A 263 35.66 -6.28 21.20
N LEU A 264 36.51 -5.30 20.92
CA LEU A 264 36.07 -3.98 20.45
C LEU A 264 35.45 -4.07 19.05
N VAL A 265 36.12 -4.73 18.11
CA VAL A 265 35.60 -4.94 16.74
C VAL A 265 34.28 -5.70 16.76
N ARG A 266 34.16 -6.77 17.55
CA ARG A 266 32.89 -7.50 17.72
C ARG A 266 31.79 -6.58 18.25
N THR A 267 32.11 -5.68 19.18
CA THR A 267 31.13 -4.75 19.76
C THR A 267 30.69 -3.75 18.70
N MET A 268 31.63 -3.18 17.96
CA MET A 268 31.34 -2.26 16.86
C MET A 268 30.48 -2.92 15.78
N VAL A 269 30.77 -4.16 15.39
CA VAL A 269 29.95 -4.90 14.42
C VAL A 269 28.56 -5.20 14.98
N ALA A 270 28.45 -5.59 16.26
CA ALA A 270 27.15 -5.84 16.88
C ALA A 270 26.29 -4.56 16.93
N VAL A 271 26.88 -3.44 17.32
CA VAL A 271 26.25 -2.12 17.31
C VAL A 271 25.86 -1.72 15.89
N PHE A 272 26.76 -1.90 14.92
CA PHE A 272 26.46 -1.60 13.51
C PHE A 272 25.33 -2.46 12.96
N VAL A 273 25.25 -3.76 13.26
CA VAL A 273 24.14 -4.60 12.79
C VAL A 273 22.83 -4.26 13.50
N ALA A 274 22.87 -3.91 14.79
CA ALA A 274 21.69 -3.59 15.58
C ALA A 274 21.10 -2.21 15.25
N LEU A 275 21.95 -1.19 15.14
CA LEU A 275 21.55 0.20 14.89
C LEU A 275 21.67 0.62 13.42
N GLY A 276 22.42 -0.16 12.62
CA GLY A 276 22.68 0.09 11.20
C GLY A 276 21.45 0.46 10.42
N PRO A 277 20.34 -0.31 10.45
CA PRO A 277 19.12 0.03 9.74
C PRO A 277 18.64 1.46 10.02
N VAL A 278 18.68 1.91 11.28
CA VAL A 278 18.26 3.26 11.67
C VAL A 278 19.26 4.31 11.21
N VAL A 279 20.57 4.04 11.37
CA VAL A 279 21.65 4.96 11.01
C VAL A 279 21.73 5.19 9.50
N VAL A 280 21.53 4.14 8.69
CA VAL A 280 21.65 4.21 7.23
C VAL A 280 20.35 4.59 6.53
N LEU A 281 19.24 4.67 7.27
CA LEU A 281 17.93 5.13 6.81
C LEU A 281 17.31 6.13 7.79
N PRO A 282 17.99 7.26 8.08
CA PRO A 282 17.44 8.27 8.99
C PRO A 282 16.17 8.91 8.41
N GLY A 283 16.02 8.89 7.08
CA GLY A 283 14.87 9.46 6.38
C GLY A 283 13.53 8.83 6.70
N LEU A 284 13.47 7.68 7.40
CA LEU A 284 12.22 7.10 7.90
C LEU A 284 11.80 7.65 9.28
N ALA A 285 12.74 8.24 10.02
CA ALA A 285 12.47 8.82 11.33
C ALA A 285 11.57 10.07 11.22
N TRP A 286 10.85 10.40 12.30
CA TRP A 286 9.96 11.56 12.38
C TRP A 286 8.93 11.67 11.24
N GLY A 287 8.31 10.55 10.85
CA GLY A 287 7.28 10.54 9.80
C GLY A 287 7.89 10.79 8.42
N ALA A 288 8.89 9.98 8.06
CA ALA A 288 9.64 10.10 6.81
C ALA A 288 10.36 11.47 6.64
N GLY A 289 11.05 11.93 7.69
CA GLY A 289 11.74 13.23 7.70
C GLY A 289 10.79 14.42 7.72
N GLY A 290 9.58 14.28 8.28
CA GLY A 290 8.52 15.29 8.22
C GLY A 290 7.81 15.34 6.86
N GLY A 291 7.85 14.24 6.10
CA GLY A 291 7.07 14.05 4.87
C GLY A 291 5.62 13.65 5.14
N LEU A 292 5.35 12.99 6.27
CA LEU A 292 4.01 12.60 6.70
C LEU A 292 3.49 13.58 7.75
N VAL A 293 2.73 14.57 7.31
CA VAL A 293 2.12 15.62 8.16
C VAL A 293 0.62 15.64 7.90
N PRO A 294 -0.23 15.69 8.94
CA PRO A 294 -1.66 15.88 8.74
C PRO A 294 -1.94 17.27 8.14
N VAL A 295 -2.90 17.36 7.23
CA VAL A 295 -3.31 18.60 6.57
C VAL A 295 -4.80 18.77 6.77
N ASP A 296 -5.23 20.01 7.04
CA ASP A 296 -6.64 20.36 7.13
C ASP A 296 -7.20 20.70 5.74
N TYR A 297 -8.36 20.14 5.42
CA TYR A 297 -9.06 20.45 4.17
C TYR A 297 -9.68 21.85 4.22
N PRO A 298 -9.71 22.59 3.10
CA PRO A 298 -10.47 23.82 3.01
C PRO A 298 -11.97 23.59 3.32
N ARG A 299 -12.65 24.61 3.88
CA ARG A 299 -14.02 24.46 4.42
C ARG A 299 -15.05 24.11 3.35
N GLU A 300 -14.82 24.56 2.13
CA GLU A 300 -15.64 24.29 0.95
C GLU A 300 -15.75 22.81 0.63
N TRP A 301 -14.71 22.01 0.92
CA TRP A 301 -14.76 20.56 0.78
C TRP A 301 -15.77 19.93 1.74
N THR A 302 -15.73 20.34 3.02
CA THR A 302 -16.69 19.87 4.02
C THR A 302 -18.11 20.35 3.70
N ARG A 303 -18.29 21.59 3.24
CA ARG A 303 -19.60 22.10 2.81
C ARG A 303 -20.16 21.33 1.62
N ALA A 304 -19.32 21.00 0.63
CA ALA A 304 -19.75 20.19 -0.50
C ALA A 304 -20.19 18.79 -0.06
N GLN A 305 -19.44 18.18 0.86
CA GLN A 305 -19.81 16.90 1.48
C GLN A 305 -21.18 16.99 2.19
N GLU A 306 -21.39 18.02 3.01
CA GLU A 306 -22.63 18.25 3.74
C GLU A 306 -23.82 18.48 2.80
N ALA A 307 -23.62 19.26 1.72
CA ALA A 307 -24.66 19.53 0.73
C ALA A 307 -25.11 18.25 0.00
N VAL A 308 -24.16 17.44 -0.48
CA VAL A 308 -24.47 16.16 -1.14
C VAL A 308 -25.13 15.17 -0.16
N ALA A 309 -24.74 15.17 1.11
CA ALA A 309 -25.35 14.31 2.12
C ALA A 309 -26.76 14.77 2.52
N ALA A 310 -27.08 16.05 2.40
CA ALA A 310 -28.39 16.62 2.72
C ALA A 310 -29.42 16.42 1.60
N ASP A 311 -28.99 16.28 0.34
CA ASP A 311 -29.89 15.95 -0.76
C ASP A 311 -30.46 14.53 -0.58
N PRO A 312 -31.79 14.35 -0.57
CA PRO A 312 -32.43 13.03 -0.46
C PRO A 312 -32.34 12.17 -1.73
N GLY A 313 -31.93 12.76 -2.87
CA GLY A 313 -31.70 12.05 -4.12
C GLY A 313 -30.59 11.00 -4.02
N SER A 314 -30.58 10.04 -4.94
CA SER A 314 -29.57 8.95 -4.97
C SER A 314 -28.61 9.04 -6.17
N GLY A 315 -28.47 10.23 -6.76
CA GLY A 315 -27.63 10.42 -7.94
C GLY A 315 -26.14 10.43 -7.63
N ALA A 316 -25.33 10.06 -8.61
CA ALA A 316 -23.87 10.09 -8.51
C ALA A 316 -23.32 11.52 -8.45
N VAL A 317 -22.05 11.64 -8.06
CA VAL A 317 -21.26 12.88 -8.12
C VAL A 317 -20.20 12.74 -9.20
N LEU A 318 -20.22 13.60 -10.22
CA LEU A 318 -19.15 13.69 -11.21
C LEU A 318 -18.02 14.56 -10.67
N VAL A 319 -16.76 14.15 -10.84
CA VAL A 319 -15.59 14.93 -10.40
C VAL A 319 -14.84 15.49 -11.60
N LEU A 320 -14.58 16.81 -11.55
CA LEU A 320 -13.81 17.55 -12.53
C LEU A 320 -12.67 18.35 -11.86
N PRO A 321 -11.59 18.69 -12.58
CA PRO A 321 -11.26 18.27 -13.93
C PRO A 321 -11.06 16.75 -14.11
N TRP A 322 -11.15 16.24 -15.34
CA TRP A 322 -11.09 14.82 -15.68
C TRP A 322 -9.68 14.23 -15.53
N SER A 323 -9.21 14.12 -14.30
CA SER A 323 -7.90 13.57 -13.91
C SER A 323 -8.03 12.79 -12.61
N ALA A 324 -7.31 11.67 -12.51
CA ALA A 324 -7.27 10.85 -11.30
C ALA A 324 -6.58 11.54 -10.12
N TYR A 325 -5.58 12.38 -10.40
CA TYR A 325 -4.73 12.99 -9.39
C TYR A 325 -4.83 14.52 -9.40
N ARG A 326 -4.57 15.12 -8.25
CA ARG A 326 -4.53 16.57 -8.03
C ARG A 326 -3.20 16.98 -7.40
N GLY A 327 -2.65 18.09 -7.87
CA GLY A 327 -1.63 18.83 -7.13
C GLY A 327 -2.33 19.82 -6.20
N VAL A 328 -2.43 19.51 -4.92
CA VAL A 328 -3.18 20.32 -3.96
C VAL A 328 -2.27 21.38 -3.32
N GLU A 329 -2.44 22.64 -3.72
CA GLU A 329 -1.56 23.75 -3.26
C GLU A 329 -1.76 24.07 -1.78
N TRP A 330 -2.98 23.96 -1.27
CA TRP A 330 -3.34 24.19 0.13
C TRP A 330 -2.67 23.20 1.11
N SER A 331 -2.03 22.14 0.61
CA SER A 331 -1.21 21.25 1.44
C SER A 331 0.15 21.84 1.86
N GLY A 332 0.48 23.05 1.36
CA GLY A 332 1.70 23.78 1.71
C GLY A 332 2.97 23.26 1.02
N ARG A 333 2.86 22.18 0.23
CA ARG A 333 3.92 21.62 -0.63
C ARG A 333 3.27 21.07 -1.90
N PRO A 334 3.97 21.05 -3.06
CA PRO A 334 3.44 20.43 -4.26
C PRO A 334 3.40 18.91 -4.09
N VAL A 335 2.30 18.38 -3.55
CA VAL A 335 2.06 16.95 -3.40
C VAL A 335 0.97 16.53 -4.37
N VAL A 336 1.27 15.49 -5.16
CA VAL A 336 0.31 14.87 -6.05
C VAL A 336 -0.40 13.76 -5.28
N VAL A 337 -1.71 13.92 -5.09
CA VAL A 337 -2.56 12.95 -4.38
C VAL A 337 -3.66 12.46 -5.29
N LEU A 338 -4.17 11.25 -5.02
CA LEU A 338 -5.46 10.83 -5.58
C LEU A 338 -6.48 11.90 -5.23
N ASP A 339 -7.31 12.32 -6.19
CA ASP A 339 -8.29 13.37 -5.95
C ASP A 339 -9.13 13.02 -4.72
N PRO A 340 -9.11 13.85 -3.65
CA PRO A 340 -9.84 13.53 -2.43
C PRO A 340 -11.35 13.41 -2.64
N ALA A 341 -11.90 14.02 -3.70
CA ALA A 341 -13.32 13.98 -4.02
C ALA A 341 -13.81 12.54 -4.25
N THR A 342 -12.94 11.65 -4.72
CA THR A 342 -13.22 10.23 -4.96
C THR A 342 -13.60 9.45 -3.70
N ARG A 343 -13.26 9.97 -2.51
CA ARG A 343 -13.55 9.34 -1.20
C ARG A 343 -14.30 10.27 -0.26
N LEU A 344 -14.66 11.47 -0.72
CA LEU A 344 -15.29 12.49 0.12
C LEU A 344 -16.79 12.23 0.31
N PHE A 345 -17.47 11.82 -0.76
CA PHE A 345 -18.92 11.74 -0.79
C PHE A 345 -19.41 10.34 -0.44
N ASP A 346 -20.51 10.24 0.32
CA ASP A 346 -21.23 8.98 0.60
C ASP A 346 -22.15 8.56 -0.56
N ARG A 347 -21.73 8.90 -1.79
CA ARG A 347 -22.43 8.61 -3.04
C ARG A 347 -21.43 8.05 -4.04
N ARG A 348 -21.94 7.31 -5.03
CA ARG A 348 -21.09 6.86 -6.13
C ARG A 348 -20.47 8.08 -6.81
N THR A 349 -19.15 8.04 -6.94
CA THR A 349 -18.39 9.10 -7.57
C THR A 349 -17.97 8.64 -8.97
N VAL A 350 -18.28 9.43 -9.99
CA VAL A 350 -17.84 9.23 -11.39
C VAL A 350 -16.67 10.18 -11.63
N TRP A 351 -15.51 9.62 -11.96
CA TRP A 351 -14.27 10.37 -12.07
C TRP A 351 -13.36 9.68 -13.09
N ASN A 352 -12.29 10.36 -13.51
CA ASN A 352 -11.29 9.74 -14.37
C ASN A 352 -10.42 8.77 -13.57
N ASP A 353 -10.62 7.47 -13.73
CA ASP A 353 -9.82 6.43 -13.08
C ASP A 353 -8.58 6.00 -13.89
N ASP A 354 -8.27 6.67 -15.01
CA ASP A 354 -7.01 6.49 -15.73
C ASP A 354 -5.82 7.01 -14.92
N LEU A 355 -4.81 6.17 -14.75
CA LEU A 355 -3.58 6.55 -14.05
C LEU A 355 -2.52 7.02 -15.05
N ARG A 356 -2.05 8.26 -14.88
CA ARG A 356 -0.92 8.81 -15.64
C ARG A 356 0.36 8.69 -14.81
N VAL A 357 1.37 8.00 -15.35
CA VAL A 357 2.67 7.79 -14.68
C VAL A 357 3.78 8.36 -15.55
N GLY A 358 4.59 9.26 -14.98
CA GLY A 358 5.79 9.77 -15.64
C GLY A 358 6.86 8.68 -15.81
N THR A 359 7.49 8.66 -16.98
CA THR A 359 8.60 7.75 -17.29
C THR A 359 9.95 8.45 -17.07
N PRO A 360 11.05 7.70 -16.83
CA PRO A 360 12.37 8.29 -16.54
C PRO A 360 12.95 9.18 -17.65
N ASP A 361 12.53 8.97 -18.89
CA ASP A 361 12.90 9.74 -20.09
C ASP A 361 12.03 10.99 -20.32
N GLY A 362 11.15 11.33 -19.37
CA GLY A 362 10.27 12.50 -19.44
C GLY A 362 8.97 12.26 -20.20
N GLY A 363 8.69 11.03 -20.64
CA GLY A 363 7.42 10.62 -21.21
C GLY A 363 6.33 10.38 -20.16
N THR A 364 5.19 9.86 -20.62
CA THR A 364 4.05 9.50 -19.77
C THR A 364 3.42 8.22 -20.29
N VAL A 365 3.22 7.26 -19.39
CA VAL A 365 2.40 6.07 -19.63
C VAL A 365 1.03 6.30 -19.00
N VAL A 366 -0.03 6.04 -19.75
CA VAL A 366 -1.40 6.06 -19.24
C VAL A 366 -1.84 4.60 -19.07
N VAL A 367 -2.25 4.26 -17.86
CA VAL A 367 -2.84 2.97 -17.52
C VAL A 367 -4.34 3.19 -17.46
N ALA A 368 -5.08 2.53 -18.35
CA ALA A 368 -6.52 2.69 -18.47
C ALA A 368 -7.23 2.23 -17.18
N GLY A 369 -8.24 3.01 -16.81
CA GLY A 369 -9.16 2.74 -15.72
C GLY A 369 -10.03 1.51 -15.96
N GLU A 370 -10.67 1.04 -14.89
CA GLU A 370 -11.47 -0.17 -14.85
C GLU A 370 -12.97 0.13 -14.93
N ASP A 371 -13.42 1.32 -14.50
CA ASP A 371 -14.85 1.69 -14.42
C ASP A 371 -15.46 1.96 -15.81
N ALA A 372 -16.48 1.16 -16.16
CA ALA A 372 -17.23 1.34 -17.40
C ALA A 372 -18.00 2.65 -17.44
N ARG A 373 -18.54 3.13 -16.31
CA ARG A 373 -19.25 4.42 -16.23
C ARG A 373 -18.31 5.60 -16.41
N ALA A 374 -17.10 5.53 -15.87
CA ALA A 374 -16.08 6.55 -16.11
C ALA A 374 -15.75 6.64 -17.61
N ARG A 375 -15.53 5.50 -18.28
CA ARG A 375 -15.30 5.47 -19.74
C ARG A 375 -16.48 6.00 -20.54
N GLU A 376 -17.71 5.75 -20.12
CA GLU A 376 -18.90 6.29 -20.76
C GLU A 376 -19.02 7.81 -20.56
N ALA A 377 -18.83 8.29 -19.34
CA ALA A 377 -18.79 9.72 -19.04
C ALA A 377 -17.72 10.44 -19.85
N ALA A 378 -16.50 9.88 -19.95
CA ALA A 378 -15.43 10.44 -20.77
C ALA A 378 -15.80 10.52 -22.26
N ARG A 379 -16.53 9.55 -22.80
CA ARG A 379 -17.00 9.57 -24.21
C ARG A 379 -18.05 10.65 -24.45
N LEU A 380 -18.97 10.87 -23.51
CA LEU A 380 -20.06 11.84 -23.66
C LEU A 380 -19.61 13.27 -23.37
N LEU A 381 -18.73 13.45 -22.36
CA LEU A 381 -18.26 14.77 -21.93
C LEU A 381 -17.10 15.30 -22.79
N GLU A 382 -16.40 14.42 -23.50
CA GLU A 382 -15.23 14.75 -24.32
C GLU A 382 -14.24 15.67 -23.58
N PRO A 383 -13.64 15.21 -22.45
CA PRO A 383 -12.77 16.07 -21.65
C PRO A 383 -11.51 16.48 -22.42
N ASP A 384 -11.22 17.79 -22.40
CA ASP A 384 -10.01 18.35 -23.00
C ASP A 384 -8.76 17.72 -22.33
N PRO A 385 -7.82 17.13 -23.08
CA PRO A 385 -6.67 16.44 -22.49
C PRO A 385 -5.70 17.33 -21.68
N ARG A 386 -5.76 18.65 -21.86
CA ARG A 386 -4.90 19.64 -21.19
C ARG A 386 -5.56 20.20 -19.94
N THR A 387 -6.84 20.55 -20.01
CA THR A 387 -7.56 21.17 -18.89
C THR A 387 -8.31 20.15 -18.05
N GLY A 388 -8.69 19.02 -18.62
CA GLY A 388 -9.61 18.03 -18.04
C GLY A 388 -11.06 18.50 -18.01
N MET A 389 -11.39 19.67 -18.54
CA MET A 389 -12.76 20.17 -18.57
C MET A 389 -13.51 19.60 -19.79
N PRO A 390 -14.81 19.31 -19.68
CA PRO A 390 -15.60 18.82 -20.82
C PRO A 390 -15.60 19.84 -21.98
N THR A 391 -15.47 19.36 -23.21
CA THR A 391 -15.63 20.20 -24.43
C THR A 391 -17.02 20.09 -25.06
N ALA A 392 -17.85 19.16 -24.59
CA ALA A 392 -19.26 19.05 -24.98
C ALA A 392 -20.01 20.38 -24.74
N ASP A 393 -21.02 20.67 -25.57
CA ASP A 393 -21.80 21.91 -25.50
C ASP A 393 -22.42 22.09 -24.10
N PRO A 394 -22.12 23.17 -23.37
CA PRO A 394 -22.73 23.50 -22.08
C PRO A 394 -24.27 23.37 -22.04
N GLY A 395 -24.96 23.59 -23.15
CA GLY A 395 -26.42 23.43 -23.26
C GLY A 395 -26.90 21.97 -23.16
N GLU A 396 -26.04 21.00 -23.47
CA GLU A 396 -26.35 19.56 -23.46
C GLU A 396 -25.94 18.88 -22.15
N TRP A 397 -25.18 19.57 -21.28
CA TRP A 397 -24.63 18.96 -20.06
C TRP A 397 -25.69 18.40 -19.13
N ALA A 398 -26.80 19.13 -18.91
CA ALA A 398 -27.86 18.65 -18.03
C ALA A 398 -28.44 17.32 -18.52
N GLU A 399 -28.65 17.17 -19.83
CA GLU A 399 -29.14 15.92 -20.43
C GLU A 399 -28.11 14.80 -20.33
N ILE A 400 -26.84 15.08 -20.66
CA ILE A 400 -25.75 14.11 -20.55
C ILE A 400 -25.60 13.62 -19.10
N LEU A 401 -25.55 14.53 -18.13
CA LEU A 401 -25.38 14.22 -16.71
C LEU A 401 -26.57 13.43 -16.17
N SER A 402 -27.79 13.80 -16.54
CA SER A 402 -28.99 13.04 -16.17
C SER A 402 -29.00 11.64 -16.78
N SER A 403 -28.53 11.48 -18.02
CA SER A 403 -28.40 10.16 -18.67
C SER A 403 -27.38 9.25 -17.96
N LEU A 404 -26.35 9.85 -17.36
CA LEU A 404 -25.33 9.17 -16.55
C LEU A 404 -25.78 8.93 -15.10
N GLY A 405 -26.96 9.39 -14.71
CA GLY A 405 -27.44 9.32 -13.33
C GLY A 405 -26.62 10.19 -12.37
N VAL A 406 -26.05 11.29 -12.86
CA VAL A 406 -25.28 12.26 -12.06
C VAL A 406 -26.22 13.35 -11.55
N SER A 407 -26.23 13.56 -10.24
CA SER A 407 -26.99 14.64 -9.59
C SER A 407 -26.15 15.87 -9.28
N HIS A 408 -24.84 15.68 -9.12
CA HIS A 408 -23.94 16.73 -8.68
C HIS A 408 -22.63 16.70 -9.48
N VAL A 409 -22.06 17.87 -9.72
CA VAL A 409 -20.72 18.01 -10.31
C VAL A 409 -19.83 18.73 -9.31
N ALA A 410 -18.80 18.03 -8.83
CA ALA A 410 -17.77 18.58 -7.96
C ALA A 410 -16.54 18.97 -8.80
N VAL A 411 -16.22 20.26 -8.84
CA VAL A 411 -15.01 20.79 -9.46
C VAL A 411 -13.97 20.99 -8.36
N SER A 412 -13.04 20.05 -8.25
CA SER A 412 -11.98 19.94 -7.23
C SER A 412 -10.69 20.66 -7.64
N ALA A 413 -10.83 21.84 -8.24
CA ALA A 413 -9.72 22.69 -8.65
C ALA A 413 -10.15 24.16 -8.65
N PRO A 414 -9.20 25.10 -8.59
CA PRO A 414 -9.51 26.51 -8.78
C PRO A 414 -10.25 26.74 -10.08
N VAL A 415 -11.41 27.37 -9.93
CA VAL A 415 -12.32 27.61 -11.04
C VAL A 415 -12.15 29.06 -11.45
N ASP A 416 -11.59 29.31 -12.64
CA ASP A 416 -11.57 30.65 -13.22
C ASP A 416 -13.02 31.14 -13.42
N ASN A 417 -13.24 32.47 -13.35
CA ASN A 417 -14.55 33.14 -13.54
C ASN A 417 -15.30 32.78 -14.85
N ARG A 418 -14.71 31.97 -15.74
CA ARG A 418 -15.35 31.45 -16.97
C ARG A 418 -16.28 30.27 -16.72
N PHE A 419 -16.09 29.52 -15.64
CA PHE A 419 -17.01 28.42 -15.28
C PHE A 419 -18.22 28.93 -14.47
N SER A 420 -18.22 30.20 -14.06
CA SER A 420 -19.31 30.77 -13.26
C SER A 420 -20.43 31.41 -14.08
N SER A 421 -20.38 31.32 -15.42
CA SER A 421 -21.43 31.84 -16.30
C SER A 421 -22.41 30.75 -16.69
N ASP A 422 -23.55 30.71 -15.99
CA ASP A 422 -24.82 30.04 -16.28
C ASP A 422 -24.75 28.83 -17.24
N PHE A 423 -24.38 27.67 -16.71
CA PHE A 423 -24.67 26.39 -17.37
C PHE A 423 -26.18 26.13 -17.30
N PRO A 424 -26.90 26.09 -18.44
CA PRO A 424 -28.33 25.80 -18.41
C PRO A 424 -28.60 24.47 -17.71
N GLY A 425 -29.45 24.48 -16.69
CA GLY A 425 -29.83 23.28 -15.93
C GLY A 425 -28.89 22.88 -14.78
N LEU A 426 -27.82 23.65 -14.52
CA LEU A 426 -26.97 23.47 -13.33
C LEU A 426 -27.11 24.65 -12.36
N GLU A 427 -27.22 24.35 -11.06
CA GLU A 427 -27.26 25.34 -9.99
C GLU A 427 -26.02 25.23 -9.11
N MET A 428 -25.40 26.36 -8.79
CA MET A 428 -24.25 26.38 -7.89
C MET A 428 -24.70 26.32 -6.43
N VAL A 429 -24.31 25.24 -5.74
CA VAL A 429 -24.67 24.99 -4.33
C VAL A 429 -23.54 25.38 -3.39
N VAL A 430 -22.29 25.12 -3.81
CA VAL A 430 -21.09 25.53 -3.06
C VAL A 430 -20.14 26.21 -4.02
N GLN A 431 -19.66 27.39 -3.62
CA GLN A 431 -18.61 28.12 -4.32
C GLN A 431 -17.43 28.33 -3.35
N GLY A 432 -16.24 28.00 -3.82
CA GLY A 432 -14.98 28.16 -3.10
C GLY A 432 -13.81 28.20 -4.07
N ASP A 433 -12.65 28.61 -3.56
CA ASP A 433 -11.44 28.75 -4.35
C ASP A 433 -10.85 27.37 -4.73
N ASP A 434 -11.06 26.34 -3.90
CA ASP A 434 -10.53 24.99 -4.14
C ASP A 434 -11.59 23.93 -4.47
N MET A 435 -12.88 24.25 -4.29
CA MET A 435 -14.01 23.34 -4.54
C MET A 435 -15.26 24.12 -4.94
N THR A 436 -15.83 23.78 -6.08
CA THR A 436 -17.17 24.22 -6.51
C THR A 436 -18.08 23.00 -6.67
N LEU A 437 -19.30 23.09 -6.14
CA LEU A 437 -20.33 22.05 -6.27
C LEU A 437 -21.52 22.60 -7.04
N LEU A 438 -21.90 21.91 -8.11
CA LEU A 438 -23.08 22.18 -8.91
C LEU A 438 -24.12 21.06 -8.73
N GLU A 439 -25.40 21.40 -8.70
CA GLU A 439 -26.54 20.49 -8.70
C GLU A 439 -27.23 20.48 -10.06
N VAL A 440 -27.63 19.30 -10.55
CA VAL A 440 -28.37 19.13 -11.81
C VAL A 440 -29.88 19.25 -11.54
N ARG A 441 -30.52 20.30 -12.08
CA ARG A 441 -31.94 20.60 -11.80
C ARG A 441 -32.92 19.70 -12.55
N ASP A 442 -32.58 19.20 -13.73
CA ASP A 442 -33.50 18.45 -14.60
C ASP A 442 -33.34 16.92 -14.43
N GLN A 443 -33.80 16.43 -13.27
CA GLN A 443 -33.58 15.06 -12.80
C GLN A 443 -34.53 14.03 -13.45
N HIS A 444 -34.32 13.71 -14.73
CA HIS A 444 -34.92 12.51 -15.35
C HIS A 444 -34.06 11.27 -15.05
N MET A 445 -33.79 11.04 -13.76
CA MET A 445 -32.77 10.11 -13.28
C MET A 445 -33.29 8.67 -13.27
N ASN A 446 -32.76 7.83 -14.16
CA ASN A 446 -32.93 6.39 -14.05
C ASN A 446 -31.85 5.85 -13.11
N VAL A 447 -32.12 5.87 -11.80
CA VAL A 447 -31.12 5.43 -10.81
C VAL A 447 -31.02 3.91 -10.84
N ASP A 448 -29.96 3.42 -11.46
CA ASP A 448 -29.46 2.08 -11.21
C ASP A 448 -28.99 2.00 -9.76
N LYS A 449 -29.87 1.52 -8.88
CA LYS A 449 -29.46 1.09 -7.54
C LYS A 449 -28.55 -0.11 -7.72
N GLU A 450 -27.25 0.08 -7.48
CA GLU A 450 -26.34 -1.07 -7.32
C GLU A 450 -26.86 -1.91 -6.16
N GLY A 451 -27.41 -3.08 -6.49
CA GLY A 451 -27.90 -4.03 -5.50
C GLY A 451 -26.70 -4.57 -4.74
N ILE A 452 -26.56 -4.21 -3.47
CA ILE A 452 -25.59 -4.82 -2.57
C ILE A 452 -25.89 -6.31 -2.55
N SER A 453 -24.94 -7.13 -3.01
CA SER A 453 -25.18 -8.57 -3.08
C SER A 453 -25.32 -9.14 -1.67
N GLY A 454 -26.14 -10.18 -1.48
CA GLY A 454 -26.26 -10.85 -0.18
C GLY A 454 -24.91 -11.36 0.36
N LEU A 455 -23.94 -11.60 -0.52
CA LEU A 455 -22.56 -11.94 -0.20
C LEU A 455 -21.78 -10.76 0.41
N GLU A 456 -21.94 -9.55 -0.11
CA GLU A 456 -21.32 -8.33 0.44
C GLU A 456 -21.86 -8.02 1.84
N VAL A 457 -23.18 -8.13 2.02
CA VAL A 457 -23.83 -7.97 3.34
C VAL A 457 -23.30 -9.01 4.32
N THR A 458 -23.21 -10.28 3.89
CA THR A 458 -22.72 -11.37 4.74
C THR A 458 -21.23 -11.19 5.08
N GLY A 459 -20.41 -10.80 4.12
CA GLY A 459 -18.99 -10.50 4.33
C GLY A 459 -18.77 -9.33 5.29
N GLY A 460 -19.57 -8.27 5.15
CA GLY A 460 -19.60 -7.14 6.08
C GLY A 460 -19.97 -7.57 7.51
N LEU A 461 -21.04 -8.35 7.66
CA LEU A 461 -21.48 -8.87 8.96
C LEU A 461 -20.46 -9.78 9.62
N VAL A 462 -19.80 -10.66 8.87
CA VAL A 462 -18.73 -11.53 9.39
C VAL A 462 -17.53 -10.70 9.83
N THR A 463 -17.16 -9.67 9.07
CA THR A 463 -16.04 -8.79 9.39
C THR A 463 -16.33 -7.97 10.65
N VAL A 464 -17.50 -7.35 10.73
CA VAL A 464 -17.97 -6.62 11.92
C VAL A 464 -18.04 -7.56 13.13
N GLY A 465 -18.61 -8.76 12.97
CA GLY A 465 -18.67 -9.76 14.02
C GLY A 465 -17.29 -10.20 14.52
N ALA A 466 -16.32 -10.37 13.63
CA ALA A 466 -14.94 -10.71 13.99
C ALA A 466 -14.23 -9.56 14.72
N ILE A 467 -14.48 -8.31 14.32
CA ILE A 467 -13.95 -7.11 15.00
C ILE A 467 -14.54 -7.01 16.41
N ILE A 468 -15.86 -7.11 16.56
CA ILE A 468 -16.55 -7.06 17.86
C ILE A 468 -16.06 -8.19 18.77
N TRP A 469 -15.96 -9.41 18.25
CA TRP A 469 -15.45 -10.55 19.00
C TRP A 469 -13.99 -10.38 19.44
N SER A 470 -13.15 -9.83 18.56
CA SER A 470 -11.76 -9.51 18.86
C SER A 470 -11.65 -8.46 19.97
N MET A 471 -12.44 -7.39 19.90
CA MET A 471 -12.51 -6.36 20.96
C MET A 471 -12.97 -6.94 22.29
N ALA A 472 -14.05 -7.72 22.29
CA ALA A 472 -14.60 -8.35 23.48
C ALA A 472 -13.63 -9.34 24.14
N ARG A 473 -12.85 -10.08 23.34
CA ARG A 473 -11.87 -11.06 23.83
C ARG A 473 -10.55 -10.44 24.25
N SER A 474 -10.14 -9.35 23.60
CA SER A 474 -8.90 -8.61 23.88
C SER A 474 -9.00 -7.75 25.14
N GLY A 475 -10.21 -7.39 25.59
CA GLY A 475 -10.41 -6.42 26.68
C GLY A 475 -9.98 -5.00 26.32
N SER A 476 -9.68 -4.75 25.04
CA SER A 476 -9.29 -3.43 24.53
C SER A 476 -10.54 -2.58 24.33
N SER A 477 -10.80 -1.66 25.25
CA SER A 477 -11.65 -0.50 24.94
C SER A 477 -10.83 0.45 24.07
N LEU A 478 -11.10 0.47 22.76
CA LEU A 478 -10.83 1.68 21.98
C LEU A 478 -11.72 2.76 22.60
N GLY A 479 -11.15 3.53 23.52
CA GLY A 479 -11.82 4.66 24.13
C GLY A 479 -12.23 5.59 23.00
N PHE A 480 -13.53 5.66 22.72
CA PHE A 480 -14.11 6.81 22.06
C PHE A 480 -13.64 8.02 22.85
N GLN A 481 -12.71 8.80 22.28
CA GLN A 481 -12.40 10.12 22.80
C GLN A 481 -13.72 10.88 22.77
N ARG A 482 -14.35 11.03 23.94
CA ARG A 482 -15.43 12.00 24.11
C ARG A 482 -14.86 13.34 23.66
N PRO A 483 -15.56 14.09 22.79
CA PRO A 483 -15.13 15.44 22.47
C PRO A 483 -15.02 16.20 23.79
N GLN A 484 -13.82 16.65 24.14
CA GLN A 484 -13.69 17.63 25.22
C GLN A 484 -14.47 18.87 24.77
N PRO A 485 -15.39 19.41 25.59
CA PRO A 485 -15.99 20.69 25.29
C PRO A 485 -14.87 21.72 25.17
N ARG A 486 -14.84 22.43 24.03
CA ARG A 486 -14.03 23.64 23.88
C ARG A 486 -14.39 24.55 25.05
N THR A 487 -13.47 24.69 26.00
CA THR A 487 -13.56 25.74 27.00
C THR A 487 -13.29 27.04 26.27
N ASP A 488 -14.36 27.78 26.01
CA ASP A 488 -14.26 29.19 25.64
C ASP A 488 -13.34 29.88 26.64
N ARG A 489 -12.31 30.54 26.11
CA ARG A 489 -11.54 31.55 26.85
C ARG A 489 -12.46 32.74 27.14
N GLY A 490 -13.35 32.55 28.11
CA GLY A 490 -14.11 33.61 28.74
C GLY A 490 -13.23 34.32 29.75
N ALA A 491 -12.81 35.53 29.40
CA ALA A 491 -12.17 36.45 30.31
C ALA A 491 -13.03 36.67 31.57
N ARG A 492 -12.46 36.43 32.75
CA ARG A 492 -12.87 37.10 33.99
C ARG A 492 -11.67 37.31 34.92
N LYS A 493 -11.27 38.59 35.00
CA LYS A 493 -10.93 39.34 36.23
C LYS A 493 -11.57 38.74 37.50
N GLU A 494 -11.06 38.84 38.72
CA GLU A 494 -9.92 39.50 39.34
C GLU A 494 -9.89 39.00 40.80
N ILE A 495 -8.68 38.97 41.39
CA ILE A 495 -8.32 39.40 42.75
C ILE A 495 -8.52 38.45 43.97
N PRO A 496 -7.58 38.49 44.94
CA PRO A 496 -7.18 37.37 45.80
C PRO A 496 -7.57 37.55 47.27
N LYS A 497 -7.35 36.46 48.03
CA LYS A 497 -6.89 36.51 49.43
C LYS A 497 -5.84 35.44 49.66
#